data_AF-A0AAX6NCI1-F1
#
_entry.id   AF-A0AAX6NCI1-F1
#
_cell.length_a   1.000
_cell.length_b   1.000
_cell.length_c   1.000
_cell.angle_alpha   90.00
_cell.angle_beta   90.00
_cell.angle_gamma   90.00
#
_symmetry.space_group_name_H-M   'P 1'
#
loop_
_entity.id
_entity.type
_entity.pdbx_description
1 polymer ?
#
loop_
_entity_poly.entity_id
_entity_poly.type
_entity_poly.pdbx_seq_one_letter_code
_entity_poly.pdbx_strand_id
1 'polypeptide(L)'
;MKLTKKEVWQKIKQRPFKFPLKEEVFSLIEENFDRVDFVLDHVGIRDFLFIVEDTPNLSAFTANLFTTINVACEKDYSFKKNLELSLYKYNSDTSTSLKAIKELFKDTERTLYVGVGFKESQKIDQAKFTEEILSGKYTTQEEVLKALRDFPEWYANYAKDPNNISFITVKAENFINDVLKPLEKFYIQNQINSILLKRRLTENDKLLLKDLTTYITN
;
A
#
# COMPACT_ATOMS: atom_id res chain seq x y z
N MET A 1 26.89 -2.41 0.35
CA MET A 1 26.08 -3.59 -0.02
C MET A 1 24.63 -3.28 0.30
N LYS A 2 23.70 -3.43 -0.65
CA LYS A 2 22.28 -3.15 -0.40
C LYS A 2 21.68 -4.28 0.44
N LEU A 3 21.03 -3.94 1.56
CA LEU A 3 20.39 -4.94 2.42
C LEU A 3 19.18 -5.55 1.72
N THR A 4 18.90 -6.81 2.03
CA THR A 4 17.68 -7.52 1.66
C THR A 4 16.50 -7.09 2.52
N LYS A 5 15.26 -7.34 2.06
CA LYS A 5 14.03 -7.07 2.82
C LYS A 5 14.05 -7.70 4.22
N LYS A 6 14.54 -8.95 4.31
CA LYS A 6 14.67 -9.68 5.58
C LYS A 6 15.66 -9.01 6.52
N GLU A 7 16.82 -8.58 6.04
CA GLU A 7 17.83 -7.89 6.86
C GLU A 7 17.32 -6.54 7.38
N VAL A 8 16.60 -5.79 6.53
CA VAL A 8 15.95 -4.53 6.92
C VAL A 8 14.91 -4.79 8.01
N TRP A 9 14.07 -5.80 7.85
CA TRP A 9 13.09 -6.18 8.86
C TRP A 9 13.74 -6.58 10.20
N GLN A 10 14.83 -7.36 10.19
CA GLN A 10 15.55 -7.69 11.42
C GLN A 10 16.10 -6.43 12.12
N LYS A 11 16.63 -5.47 11.36
CA LYS A 11 17.08 -4.18 11.90
C LYS A 11 15.93 -3.36 12.47
N ILE A 12 14.76 -3.38 11.84
CA ILE A 12 13.54 -2.74 12.37
C ILE A 12 13.20 -3.40 13.72
N LYS A 13 13.04 -4.72 13.79
CA LYS A 13 12.65 -5.42 15.03
C LYS A 13 13.61 -5.23 16.21
N GLN A 14 14.87 -4.90 15.95
CA GLN A 14 15.86 -4.57 16.99
C GLN A 14 15.65 -3.17 17.61
N ARG A 15 14.82 -2.32 17.01
CA ARG A 15 14.43 -1.02 17.57
C ARG A 15 13.37 -1.20 18.66
N PRO A 16 13.34 -0.32 19.68
CA PRO A 16 12.31 -0.37 20.71
C PRO A 16 10.96 0.07 20.11
N PHE A 17 9.90 -0.71 20.29
CA PHE A 17 8.54 -0.34 19.90
C PHE A 17 7.60 -0.51 21.09
N LYS A 18 6.73 0.48 21.32
CA LYS A 18 5.79 0.48 22.43
C LYS A 18 4.39 0.89 21.97
N PHE A 19 3.61 -0.10 21.53
CA PHE A 19 2.20 0.03 21.20
C PHE A 19 1.44 -1.26 21.51
N PRO A 20 0.11 -1.21 21.75
CA PRO A 20 -0.70 -2.40 22.02
C PRO A 20 -0.62 -3.43 20.88
N LEU A 21 -0.73 -4.72 21.19
CA LEU A 21 -0.75 -5.81 20.18
C LEU A 21 0.46 -5.84 19.23
N LYS A 22 1.62 -5.35 19.68
CA LYS A 22 2.86 -5.31 18.88
C LYS A 22 3.22 -6.67 18.32
N GLU A 23 3.20 -7.71 19.16
CA GLU A 23 3.63 -9.05 18.75
C GLU A 23 2.68 -9.64 17.71
N GLU A 24 1.38 -9.38 17.81
CA GLU A 24 0.39 -9.80 16.83
C GLU A 24 0.56 -9.06 15.49
N VAL A 25 0.82 -7.75 15.52
CA VAL A 25 1.10 -6.97 14.30
C VAL A 25 2.39 -7.47 13.63
N PHE A 26 3.44 -7.72 14.41
CA PHE A 26 4.72 -8.19 13.88
C PHE A 26 4.62 -9.61 13.33
N SER A 27 3.93 -10.51 14.02
CA SER A 27 3.67 -11.87 13.55
C SER A 27 2.89 -11.86 12.24
N LEU A 28 1.86 -11.01 12.13
CA LEU A 28 1.07 -10.89 10.91
C LEU A 28 1.89 -10.39 9.70
N ILE A 29 2.82 -9.46 9.93
CA ILE A 29 3.78 -9.01 8.91
C ILE A 29 4.68 -10.16 8.47
N GLU A 30 5.16 -10.99 9.40
CA GLU A 30 6.06 -12.11 9.10
C GLU A 30 5.37 -13.26 8.37
N GLU A 31 4.13 -13.58 8.76
CA GLU A 31 3.30 -14.59 8.09
C GLU A 31 3.00 -14.20 6.64
N ASN A 32 2.88 -12.91 6.35
CA ASN A 32 2.52 -12.37 5.04
C ASN A 32 3.68 -11.62 4.38
N PHE A 33 4.93 -11.96 4.73
CA PHE A 33 6.09 -11.13 4.41
C PHE A 33 6.30 -10.91 2.91
N ASP A 34 5.91 -11.87 2.06
CA ASP A 34 5.99 -11.74 0.60
C ASP A 34 5.11 -10.61 0.07
N ARG A 35 4.03 -10.30 0.79
CA ARG A 35 3.05 -9.24 0.49
C ARG A 35 3.23 -8.00 1.36
N VAL A 36 4.41 -7.81 1.94
CA VAL A 36 4.80 -6.60 2.69
C VAL A 36 5.98 -5.92 2.01
N ASP A 37 5.97 -4.58 1.97
CA ASP A 37 7.11 -3.77 1.53
C ASP A 37 7.27 -2.50 2.38
N PHE A 38 8.49 -1.94 2.43
CA PHE A 38 8.80 -0.77 3.26
C PHE A 38 8.83 0.53 2.46
N VAL A 39 8.26 1.59 3.01
CA VAL A 39 8.12 2.89 2.34
C VAL A 39 8.43 4.05 3.28
N LEU A 40 8.87 5.17 2.71
CA LEU A 40 9.27 6.34 3.48
C LEU A 40 8.08 7.20 3.96
N ASP A 41 6.94 7.12 3.27
CA ASP A 41 5.75 7.92 3.59
C ASP A 41 4.46 7.19 3.18
N HIS A 42 3.33 7.68 3.68
CA HIS A 42 1.98 7.16 3.48
C HIS A 42 1.23 7.85 2.34
N VAL A 43 1.57 9.10 2.00
CA VAL A 43 0.83 9.88 1.00
C VAL A 43 1.01 9.27 -0.39
N GLY A 44 -0.09 8.94 -1.05
CA GLY A 44 -0.08 8.29 -2.38
C GLY A 44 0.06 6.77 -2.33
N ILE A 45 -0.24 6.16 -1.18
CA ILE A 45 -0.27 4.71 -0.94
C ILE A 45 -1.69 4.24 -0.64
N ARG A 46 -2.09 3.10 -1.22
CA ARG A 46 -3.42 2.52 -1.08
C ARG A 46 -3.63 1.79 0.25
N ASP A 47 -2.68 0.95 0.65
CA ASP A 47 -2.77 0.07 1.81
C ASP A 47 -1.51 0.25 2.66
N PHE A 48 -1.63 0.98 3.76
CA PHE A 48 -0.48 1.42 4.54
C PHE A 48 -0.65 1.17 6.04
N LEU A 49 0.46 0.81 6.69
CA LEU A 49 0.64 0.73 8.14
C LEU A 49 1.83 1.60 8.55
N PHE A 50 1.62 2.46 9.54
CA PHE A 50 2.68 3.16 10.23
C PHE A 50 2.93 2.57 11.60
N ILE A 51 4.20 2.44 11.99
CA ILE A 51 4.61 2.09 13.35
C ILE A 51 5.74 3.00 13.81
N VAL A 52 5.76 3.38 15.08
CA VAL A 52 6.73 4.34 15.63
C VAL A 52 7.64 3.66 16.65
N GLU A 53 8.94 3.87 16.50
CA GLU A 53 9.95 3.53 17.50
C GLU A 53 9.66 4.28 18.80
N ASP A 54 9.73 3.60 19.95
CA ASP A 54 9.52 4.21 21.27
C ASP A 54 10.48 5.38 21.47
N THR A 55 9.91 6.53 21.79
CA THR A 55 10.60 7.81 21.74
C THR A 55 10.00 8.81 22.73
N PRO A 56 10.84 9.63 23.39
CA PRO A 56 10.36 10.66 24.31
C PRO A 56 9.56 11.78 23.62
N ASN A 57 9.76 12.02 22.33
CA ASN A 57 9.04 13.07 21.58
C ASN A 57 7.96 12.47 20.67
N LEU A 58 7.04 11.71 21.25
CA LEU A 58 5.97 11.06 20.50
C LEU A 58 5.08 12.07 19.76
N SER A 59 4.95 13.31 20.27
CA SER A 59 4.26 14.42 19.61
C SER A 59 4.83 14.81 18.24
N ALA A 60 6.04 14.36 17.89
CA ALA A 60 6.57 14.50 16.53
C ALA A 60 5.85 13.60 15.51
N PHE A 61 5.05 12.64 15.98
CA PHE A 61 4.25 11.73 15.18
C PHE A 61 2.76 11.86 15.52
N THR A 62 1.90 11.59 14.55
CA THR A 62 0.44 11.68 14.73
C THR A 62 -0.11 10.56 15.63
N ALA A 63 0.53 9.38 15.62
CA ALA A 63 0.21 8.25 16.49
C ALA A 63 1.37 7.24 16.53
N ASN A 64 1.39 6.37 17.55
CA ASN A 64 2.38 5.27 17.67
C ASN A 64 2.17 4.21 16.60
N LEU A 65 0.93 4.08 16.15
CA LEU A 65 0.48 3.18 15.10
C LEU A 65 -0.74 3.79 14.43
N PHE A 66 -0.78 3.74 13.11
CA PHE A 66 -2.02 3.98 12.37
C PHE A 66 -2.03 3.18 11.07
N THR A 67 -3.21 3.01 10.51
CA THR A 67 -3.42 2.40 9.19
C THR A 67 -4.24 3.30 8.29
N THR A 68 -4.00 3.18 6.99
CA THR A 68 -4.86 3.72 5.93
C THR A 68 -5.02 2.64 4.88
N ILE A 69 -6.14 1.91 4.93
CA ILE A 69 -6.40 0.74 4.09
C ILE A 69 -7.43 1.09 3.03
N ASN A 70 -7.20 0.61 1.81
CA ASN A 70 -8.04 0.84 0.63
C ASN A 70 -8.30 2.33 0.36
N VAL A 71 -7.25 3.15 0.41
CA VAL A 71 -7.30 4.57 0.06
C VAL A 71 -7.43 4.72 -1.46
N ALA A 72 -8.42 5.51 -1.90
CA ALA A 72 -8.65 5.83 -3.32
C ALA A 72 -7.67 6.89 -3.85
N CYS A 73 -6.39 6.70 -3.58
CA CYS A 73 -5.31 7.56 -4.06
C CYS A 73 -4.95 7.24 -5.51
N GLU A 74 -4.49 8.25 -6.23
CA GLU A 74 -4.02 8.13 -7.62
C GLU A 74 -2.65 8.77 -7.77
N LYS A 75 -1.86 8.29 -8.74
CA LYS A 75 -0.47 8.76 -8.95
C LYS A 75 -0.38 10.13 -9.60
N ASP A 76 -1.41 10.53 -10.32
CA ASP A 76 -1.54 11.84 -10.95
C ASP A 76 -2.18 12.89 -10.02
N TYR A 77 -2.65 12.50 -8.84
CA TYR A 77 -3.17 13.43 -7.85
C TYR A 77 -2.04 14.20 -7.16
N SER A 78 -2.33 15.46 -6.81
CA SER A 78 -1.41 16.27 -6.02
C SER A 78 -1.16 15.66 -4.64
N PHE A 79 -0.02 16.01 -4.03
CA PHE A 79 0.32 15.58 -2.67
C PHE A 79 -0.82 15.90 -1.69
N LYS A 80 -1.31 17.15 -1.70
CA LYS A 80 -2.43 17.59 -0.86
C LYS A 80 -3.67 16.71 -1.03
N LYS A 81 -4.05 16.39 -2.27
CA LYS A 81 -5.25 15.57 -2.53
C LYS A 81 -5.08 14.15 -1.99
N ASN A 82 -3.93 13.54 -2.21
CA ASN A 82 -3.63 12.20 -1.68
C ASN A 82 -3.54 12.19 -0.15
N LEU A 83 -3.04 13.26 0.47
CA LEU A 83 -3.02 13.43 1.91
C LEU A 83 -4.45 13.48 2.47
N GLU A 84 -5.33 14.30 1.90
CA GLU A 84 -6.74 14.38 2.30
C GLU A 84 -7.45 13.02 2.24
N LEU A 85 -7.22 12.26 1.16
CA LEU A 85 -7.79 10.91 0.98
C LEU A 85 -7.25 9.92 2.03
N SER A 86 -5.96 10.01 2.35
CA SER A 86 -5.35 9.19 3.38
C SER A 86 -5.90 9.52 4.76
N LEU A 87 -6.04 10.80 5.10
CA LEU A 87 -6.63 11.26 6.35
C LEU A 87 -8.09 10.83 6.51
N TYR A 88 -8.85 10.76 5.42
CA TYR A 88 -10.23 10.24 5.43
C TYR A 88 -10.31 8.75 5.81
N LYS A 89 -9.27 7.97 5.52
CA LYS A 89 -9.16 6.54 5.88
C LYS A 89 -8.31 6.29 7.12
N TYR A 90 -7.89 7.35 7.81
CA TYR A 90 -6.99 7.26 8.95
C TYR A 90 -7.64 6.48 10.10
N ASN A 91 -6.90 5.50 10.62
CA ASN A 91 -7.29 4.74 11.78
C ASN A 91 -6.10 4.51 12.70
N SER A 92 -6.12 5.10 13.89
CA SER A 92 -5.07 4.92 14.91
C SER A 92 -5.45 3.96 16.03
N ASP A 93 -6.65 3.38 16.03
CA ASP A 93 -6.99 2.35 17.01
C ASP A 93 -6.32 1.03 16.61
N THR A 94 -5.58 0.43 17.53
CA THR A 94 -4.73 -0.72 17.23
C THR A 94 -5.54 -1.98 16.92
N SER A 95 -6.68 -2.19 17.60
CA SER A 95 -7.50 -3.39 17.39
C SER A 95 -8.18 -3.38 16.03
N THR A 96 -8.76 -2.25 15.65
CA THR A 96 -9.37 -2.04 14.34
C THR A 96 -8.32 -2.01 13.23
N SER A 97 -7.13 -1.45 13.47
CA SER A 97 -6.00 -1.51 12.53
C SER A 97 -5.55 -2.96 12.27
N LEU A 98 -5.37 -3.76 13.33
CA LEU A 98 -5.02 -5.18 13.19
C LEU A 98 -6.10 -5.94 12.42
N LYS A 99 -7.39 -5.68 12.70
CA LYS A 99 -8.50 -6.26 11.95
C LYS A 99 -8.44 -5.91 10.48
N ALA A 100 -8.25 -4.63 10.13
CA ALA A 100 -8.19 -4.17 8.75
C ALA A 100 -7.01 -4.79 7.97
N ILE A 101 -5.85 -4.99 8.62
CA ILE A 101 -4.70 -5.67 8.01
C ILE A 101 -5.00 -7.16 7.78
N LYS A 102 -5.64 -7.83 8.74
CA LYS A 102 -6.07 -9.24 8.57
C LYS A 102 -7.04 -9.39 7.39
N GLU A 103 -8.02 -8.49 7.28
CA GLU A 103 -8.97 -8.47 6.17
C GLU A 103 -8.26 -8.22 4.83
N LEU A 104 -7.31 -7.28 4.77
CA LEU A 104 -6.48 -7.05 3.57
C LEU A 104 -5.79 -8.32 3.08
N PHE A 105 -5.12 -9.06 3.98
CA PHE A 105 -4.40 -10.27 3.61
C PHE A 105 -5.31 -11.43 3.25
N LYS A 106 -6.45 -11.56 3.94
CA LYS A 106 -7.43 -12.62 3.69
C LYS A 106 -8.19 -12.43 2.38
N ASP A 107 -8.59 -11.20 2.09
CA ASP A 107 -9.61 -10.94 1.05
C ASP A 107 -8.99 -10.50 -0.28
N THR A 108 -7.70 -10.18 -0.30
CA THR A 108 -7.02 -9.66 -1.50
C THR A 108 -5.62 -10.23 -1.63
N GLU A 109 -4.97 -10.05 -2.79
CA GLU A 109 -3.54 -10.31 -3.01
C GLU A 109 -2.67 -9.04 -2.93
N ARG A 110 -3.23 -7.94 -2.41
CA ARG A 110 -2.55 -6.64 -2.38
C ARG A 110 -1.39 -6.62 -1.39
N THR A 111 -0.43 -5.73 -1.64
CA THR A 111 0.73 -5.48 -0.79
C THR A 111 0.37 -4.50 0.32
N LEU A 112 0.74 -4.81 1.57
CA LEU A 112 0.75 -3.85 2.67
C LEU A 112 2.08 -3.09 2.66
N TYR A 113 2.02 -1.76 2.58
CA TYR A 113 3.19 -0.92 2.71
C TYR A 113 3.38 -0.48 4.16
N VAL A 114 4.60 -0.62 4.69
CA VAL A 114 4.91 -0.32 6.08
C VAL A 114 5.89 0.84 6.16
N GLY A 115 5.47 1.94 6.78
CA GLY A 115 6.31 3.06 7.16
C GLY A 115 6.72 2.96 8.63
N VAL A 116 7.94 3.39 8.93
CA VAL A 116 8.47 3.37 10.30
C VAL A 116 8.88 4.79 10.70
N GLY A 117 8.31 5.28 11.81
CA GLY A 117 8.73 6.50 12.47
C GLY A 117 9.93 6.24 13.36
N PHE A 118 11.13 6.59 12.90
CA PHE A 118 12.35 6.43 13.67
C PHE A 118 12.60 7.65 14.56
N LYS A 119 13.30 7.48 15.69
CA LYS A 119 13.73 8.62 16.53
C LYS A 119 14.58 9.63 15.75
N GLU A 120 15.34 9.17 14.75
CA GLU A 120 16.14 10.00 13.86
C GLU A 120 15.25 10.98 13.07
N SER A 121 14.03 10.57 12.70
CA SER A 121 13.07 11.38 11.94
C SER A 121 12.45 12.53 12.73
N GLN A 122 12.71 12.64 14.04
CA GLN A 122 12.19 13.67 14.91
C GLN A 122 13.05 14.93 14.96
N LYS A 123 14.31 14.82 14.53
CA LYS A 123 15.27 15.92 14.55
C LYS A 123 15.03 16.82 13.34
N ILE A 124 13.96 17.61 13.39
CA ILE A 124 13.70 18.61 12.37
C ILE A 124 14.37 19.91 12.80
N ASP A 125 15.28 20.41 11.97
CA ASP A 125 15.82 21.76 12.12
C ASP A 125 14.67 22.76 11.92
N GLN A 126 14.27 23.43 13.01
CA GLN A 126 13.17 24.39 13.00
C GLN A 126 13.43 25.57 12.08
N ALA A 127 14.67 26.05 12.00
CA ALA A 127 15.02 27.18 11.14
C ALA A 127 14.84 26.79 9.68
N LYS A 128 15.36 25.61 9.30
CA LYS A 128 15.18 25.05 7.96
C LYS A 128 13.71 24.76 7.64
N PHE A 129 12.94 24.24 8.60
CA PHE A 129 11.50 24.01 8.44
C PHE A 129 10.74 25.31 8.16
N THR A 130 11.01 26.37 8.94
CA THR A 130 10.41 27.69 8.71
C THR A 130 10.83 28.28 7.37
N GLU A 131 12.11 28.18 6.99
CA GLU A 131 12.61 28.64 5.70
C GLU A 131 11.88 27.95 4.54
N GLU A 132 11.75 26.62 4.58
CA GLU A 132 11.08 25.84 3.54
C GLU A 132 9.57 26.15 3.44
N ILE A 133 8.89 26.41 4.58
CA ILE A 133 7.51 26.91 4.57
C ILE A 133 7.43 28.28 3.88
N LEU A 134 8.32 29.20 4.24
CA LEU A 134 8.32 30.57 3.71
C LEU A 134 8.75 30.63 2.23
N SER A 135 9.47 29.62 1.75
CA SER A 135 9.91 29.53 0.35
C SER A 135 8.76 29.42 -0.65
N GLY A 136 7.58 28.97 -0.22
CA GLY A 136 6.43 28.69 -1.09
C GLY A 136 6.62 27.49 -2.04
N LYS A 137 7.72 26.74 -1.91
CA LYS A 137 8.02 25.56 -2.75
C LYS A 137 7.05 24.40 -2.54
N TYR A 138 6.54 24.25 -1.31
CA TYR A 138 5.67 23.14 -0.91
C TYR A 138 4.24 23.60 -0.67
N THR A 139 3.29 22.71 -0.91
CA THR A 139 1.87 23.02 -0.82
C THR A 139 1.28 22.85 0.58
N THR A 140 1.95 22.07 1.43
CA THR A 140 1.50 21.72 2.79
C THR A 140 2.69 21.59 3.74
N GLN A 141 2.45 21.72 5.05
CA GLN A 141 3.50 21.53 6.06
C GLN A 141 3.99 20.08 6.07
N GLU A 142 3.11 19.12 5.84
CA GLU A 142 3.42 17.69 5.76
C GLU A 142 4.41 17.38 4.63
N GLU A 143 4.33 18.09 3.51
CA GLU A 143 5.25 17.96 2.40
C GLU A 143 6.66 18.48 2.76
N VAL A 144 6.73 19.57 3.54
CA VAL A 144 7.98 20.07 4.12
C VAL A 144 8.55 19.04 5.11
N LEU A 145 7.72 18.51 6.02
CA LEU A 145 8.13 17.48 6.97
C LEU A 145 8.67 16.25 6.24
N LYS A 146 8.02 15.80 5.16
CA LYS A 146 8.50 14.70 4.32
C LYS A 146 9.91 14.99 3.78
N ALA A 147 10.14 16.20 3.26
CA ALA A 147 11.42 16.58 2.66
C ALA A 147 12.57 16.71 3.67
N LEU A 148 12.25 17.01 4.93
CA LEU A 148 13.24 17.23 5.99
C LEU A 148 13.44 16.04 6.93
N ARG A 149 12.63 14.98 6.80
CA ARG A 149 12.76 13.78 7.64
C ARG A 149 14.03 13.02 7.30
N ASP A 150 14.83 12.78 8.32
CA ASP A 150 15.94 11.84 8.25
C ASP A 150 15.49 10.43 8.60
N PHE A 151 16.13 9.45 7.95
CA PHE A 151 15.95 8.04 8.21
C PHE A 151 17.32 7.41 8.46
N PRO A 152 17.40 6.30 9.22
CA PRO A 152 18.61 5.50 9.24
C PRO A 152 19.02 5.14 7.81
N GLU A 153 20.29 5.32 7.47
CA GLU A 153 20.80 5.18 6.10
C GLU A 153 20.42 3.82 5.47
N TRP A 154 20.49 2.75 6.27
CA TRP A 154 20.11 1.41 5.84
C TRP A 154 18.63 1.26 5.48
N TYR A 155 17.74 2.04 6.11
CA TYR A 155 16.32 2.08 5.80
C TYR A 155 16.07 2.94 4.57
N ALA A 156 16.65 4.15 4.51
CA ALA A 156 16.53 5.07 3.39
C ALA A 156 16.98 4.44 2.06
N ASN A 157 18.06 3.64 2.10
CA ASN A 157 18.60 2.94 0.92
C ASN A 157 17.72 1.76 0.44
N TYR A 158 16.82 1.25 1.28
CA TYR A 158 15.92 0.14 0.94
C TYR A 158 14.50 0.61 0.64
N ALA A 159 13.92 1.40 1.54
CA ALA A 159 12.53 1.80 1.50
C ALA A 159 12.23 2.66 0.28
N LYS A 160 11.04 2.49 -0.29
CA LYS A 160 10.64 3.16 -1.52
C LYS A 160 9.99 4.52 -1.20
N ASP A 161 10.27 5.53 -2.02
CA ASP A 161 9.40 6.72 -2.06
C ASP A 161 8.04 6.31 -2.67
N PRO A 162 6.90 6.70 -2.08
CA PRO A 162 5.57 6.41 -2.61
C PRO A 162 5.37 6.70 -4.10
N ASN A 163 6.05 7.72 -4.65
CA ASN A 163 5.97 8.08 -6.06
C ASN A 163 6.59 7.01 -6.98
N ASN A 164 7.52 6.20 -6.46
CA ASN A 164 8.21 5.15 -7.21
C ASN A 164 7.55 3.77 -7.10
N ILE A 165 6.36 3.71 -6.50
CA ILE A 165 5.65 2.45 -6.25
C ILE A 165 4.51 2.31 -7.24
N SER A 166 4.50 1.21 -7.99
CA SER A 166 3.39 0.85 -8.87
C SER A 166 2.42 -0.08 -8.15
N PHE A 167 1.14 0.28 -8.10
CA PHE A 167 0.05 -0.57 -7.62
C PHE A 167 -1.22 -0.28 -8.41
N ILE A 168 -2.16 -1.22 -8.39
CA ILE A 168 -3.50 -1.02 -8.99
C ILE A 168 -4.31 -0.11 -8.06
N THR A 169 -4.60 1.10 -8.52
CA THR A 169 -5.40 2.08 -7.79
C THR A 169 -6.85 1.63 -7.66
N VAL A 170 -7.60 2.20 -6.72
CA VAL A 170 -9.03 1.84 -6.53
C VAL A 170 -9.82 2.13 -7.80
N LYS A 171 -9.55 3.26 -8.48
CA LYS A 171 -10.21 3.58 -9.74
C LYS A 171 -9.90 2.57 -10.84
N ALA A 172 -8.63 2.16 -10.96
CA ALA A 172 -8.23 1.15 -11.94
C ALA A 172 -8.86 -0.22 -11.63
N GLU A 173 -8.92 -0.61 -10.36
CA GLU A 173 -9.55 -1.86 -9.93
C GLU A 173 -11.05 -1.87 -10.23
N ASN A 174 -11.75 -0.77 -9.93
CA ASN A 174 -13.17 -0.63 -10.28
C ASN A 174 -13.37 -0.70 -11.80
N PHE A 175 -12.53 -0.01 -12.59
CA PHE A 175 -12.63 -0.10 -14.05
C PHE A 175 -12.40 -1.54 -14.58
N ILE A 176 -11.43 -2.26 -14.01
CA ILE A 176 -11.19 -3.66 -14.35
C ILE A 176 -12.42 -4.51 -14.03
N ASN A 177 -12.98 -4.36 -12.83
CA ASN A 177 -14.08 -5.20 -12.35
C ASN A 177 -15.42 -4.87 -12.99
N ASP A 178 -15.71 -3.59 -13.21
CA ASP A 178 -17.03 -3.11 -13.65
C ASP A 178 -17.13 -3.00 -15.18
N VAL A 179 -15.99 -2.86 -15.88
CA VAL A 179 -15.96 -2.66 -17.33
C VAL A 179 -15.24 -3.80 -18.03
N LEU A 180 -13.96 -4.05 -17.71
CA LEU A 180 -13.15 -4.98 -18.49
C LEU A 180 -13.60 -6.44 -18.31
N LYS A 181 -13.82 -6.91 -17.08
CA LYS A 181 -14.27 -8.28 -16.81
C LYS A 181 -15.65 -8.58 -17.44
N PRO A 182 -16.66 -7.69 -17.35
CA PRO A 182 -17.93 -7.90 -18.05
C PRO A 182 -17.79 -7.94 -19.57
N LEU A 183 -16.97 -7.05 -20.16
CA LEU A 183 -16.71 -7.06 -21.60
C LEU A 183 -16.03 -8.34 -22.06
N GLU A 184 -15.05 -8.81 -21.30
CA GLU A 184 -14.38 -10.09 -21.54
C GLU A 184 -15.39 -11.25 -21.49
N LYS A 185 -16.22 -11.33 -20.44
CA LYS A 185 -17.26 -12.36 -20.32
C LYS A 185 -18.23 -12.33 -21.50
N PHE A 186 -18.67 -11.14 -21.92
CA PHE A 186 -19.55 -10.98 -23.08
C PHE A 186 -18.88 -11.48 -24.37
N TYR A 187 -17.60 -11.13 -24.58
CA TYR A 187 -16.84 -11.60 -25.74
C TYR A 187 -16.68 -13.12 -25.75
N ILE A 188 -16.35 -13.73 -24.61
CA ILE A 188 -16.26 -15.18 -24.48
C ILE A 188 -17.61 -15.84 -24.73
N GLN A 189 -18.70 -15.29 -24.19
CA GLN A 189 -20.04 -15.80 -24.44
C GLN A 189 -20.41 -15.76 -25.93
N ASN A 190 -20.00 -14.72 -26.65
CA ASN A 190 -20.18 -14.67 -28.10
C ASN A 190 -19.34 -15.71 -28.84
N GLN A 191 -18.10 -15.97 -28.41
CA GLN A 191 -17.30 -17.06 -28.98
C GLN A 191 -17.97 -18.42 -28.76
N ILE A 192 -18.47 -18.68 -27.55
CA ILE A 192 -19.22 -19.91 -27.22
C ILE A 192 -20.44 -20.03 -28.13
N ASN A 193 -21.26 -18.98 -28.23
CA ASN A 193 -22.45 -18.96 -29.09
C ASN A 193 -22.08 -19.23 -30.55
N SER A 194 -20.98 -18.65 -31.05
CA SER A 194 -20.51 -18.86 -32.43
C SER A 194 -20.14 -20.31 -32.71
N ILE A 195 -19.58 -21.02 -31.72
CA ILE A 195 -19.26 -22.46 -31.82
C ILE A 195 -20.56 -23.27 -31.79
N LEU A 196 -21.46 -22.98 -30.85
CA LEU A 196 -22.73 -23.71 -30.66
C LEU A 196 -23.68 -23.59 -31.86
N LEU A 197 -23.58 -22.52 -32.64
CA LEU A 197 -24.38 -22.32 -33.85
C LEU A 197 -23.86 -23.10 -35.08
N LYS A 198 -22.69 -23.75 -35.01
CA LYS A 198 -22.15 -24.55 -36.11
C LYS A 198 -22.94 -25.85 -36.28
N ARG A 199 -23.27 -26.20 -37.53
CA ARG A 199 -23.95 -27.48 -37.86
C ARG A 199 -23.12 -28.73 -37.53
N ARG A 200 -21.79 -28.63 -37.55
CA ARG A 200 -20.85 -29.68 -37.15
C ARG A 200 -19.66 -29.04 -36.45
N LEU A 201 -19.27 -29.58 -35.30
CA LEU A 201 -18.13 -29.11 -34.52
C LEU A 201 -16.87 -29.84 -34.95
N THR A 202 -15.78 -29.09 -35.15
CA THR A 202 -14.44 -29.66 -35.33
C THR A 202 -13.84 -30.05 -33.97
N GLU A 203 -12.76 -30.83 -33.95
CA GLU A 203 -12.04 -31.12 -32.70
C GLU A 203 -11.47 -29.85 -32.06
N ASN A 204 -11.02 -28.89 -32.87
CA ASN A 204 -10.57 -27.58 -32.38
C ASN A 204 -11.71 -26.81 -31.71
N ASP A 205 -12.94 -26.88 -32.26
CA ASP A 205 -14.11 -26.25 -31.66
C ASP A 205 -14.45 -26.86 -30.29
N LYS A 206 -14.34 -28.19 -30.16
CA LYS A 206 -14.59 -28.88 -28.89
C LYS A 206 -13.55 -28.53 -27.83
N LEU A 207 -12.27 -28.45 -28.22
CA LEU A 207 -11.18 -28.03 -27.36
C LEU A 207 -11.38 -26.59 -26.89
N LEU A 208 -11.59 -25.67 -27.82
CA LEU A 208 -11.83 -24.27 -27.50
C LEU A 208 -13.07 -24.08 -26.62
N LEU A 209 -14.18 -24.76 -26.92
CA LEU A 209 -15.39 -24.70 -26.10
C LEU A 209 -15.13 -25.18 -24.67
N LYS A 210 -14.35 -26.24 -24.48
CA LYS A 210 -13.96 -26.76 -23.17
C LYS A 210 -13.11 -25.73 -22.39
N ASP A 211 -12.16 -25.10 -23.06
CA ASP A 211 -11.29 -24.10 -22.44
C ASP A 211 -12.09 -22.85 -22.02
N LEU A 212 -12.96 -22.34 -22.91
CA LEU A 212 -13.79 -21.15 -22.63
C LEU A 212 -14.84 -21.41 -21.53
N THR A 213 -15.45 -22.60 -21.49
CA THR A 213 -16.38 -22.95 -20.42
C THR A 213 -15.67 -23.10 -19.08
N THR A 214 -14.51 -23.75 -19.06
CA THR A 214 -13.67 -23.84 -17.84
C THR A 214 -13.29 -22.45 -17.33
N TYR A 215 -12.95 -21.52 -18.22
CA TYR A 215 -12.61 -20.15 -17.87
C TYR A 215 -13.79 -19.36 -17.28
N ILE A 216 -15.02 -19.54 -17.76
CA ILE A 216 -16.20 -18.84 -17.22
C ILE A 216 -16.64 -19.41 -15.86
N THR A 217 -16.39 -20.71 -15.62
CA THR A 217 -16.90 -21.42 -14.43
C THR A 217 -15.97 -21.27 -13.21
N ASN A 218 -14.70 -20.94 -13.44
CA ASN A 218 -13.71 -20.63 -12.40
C ASN A 218 -13.57 -19.12 -12.20
#